data_AF-A0A2Z3HZ21-F1
#
_entry.id   AF-A0A2Z3HZ21-F1
#
_cell.length_a   1.000
_cell.length_b   1.000
_cell.length_c   1.000
_cell.angle_alpha   90.00
_cell.angle_beta   90.00
_cell.angle_gamma   90.00
#
_symmetry.space_group_name_H-M   'P 1'
#
loop_
_entity.id
_entity.type
_entity.pdbx_description
1 polymer ?
#
loop_
_entity_poly.entity_id
_entity_poly.type
_entity_poly.pdbx_seq_one_letter_code
_entity_poly.pdbx_strand_id
1 'polypeptide(L)'
;MDPQKLPLEPLIAPPPVSWWPLAPIWWIGIAILLTVFIILLIYLFRHKFLRQQPKPPVIDIDVRRQAALKELKSFEKPYQKPTEEWLQQINALLKRLCITHYANEKIQILTGQPWLNFLDSKCPQAHIKQFPMLVDNAYQANYCMDNQTIDNLYSSIETWITHHV
;
A
#
# COMPACT_ATOMS: atom_id res chain seq x y z
N MET A 1 80.31 -63.97 -32.85
CA MET A 1 80.79 -62.61 -33.11
C MET A 1 79.58 -61.79 -33.52
N ASP A 2 79.02 -61.08 -32.54
CA ASP A 2 77.82 -60.26 -32.65
C ASP A 2 78.06 -58.99 -33.47
N PRO A 3 77.21 -58.64 -34.45
CA PRO A 3 77.24 -57.32 -35.05
C PRO A 3 76.68 -56.29 -34.04
N GLN A 4 77.52 -55.30 -33.75
CA GLN A 4 77.28 -54.16 -32.85
C GLN A 4 75.98 -53.42 -33.24
N LYS A 5 75.01 -53.39 -32.32
CA LYS A 5 73.80 -52.56 -32.44
C LYS A 5 74.18 -51.09 -32.15
N LEU A 6 74.00 -50.22 -33.13
CA LEU A 6 74.12 -48.77 -32.97
C LEU A 6 73.11 -48.28 -31.90
N PRO A 7 73.51 -47.33 -31.02
CA PRO A 7 72.59 -46.79 -30.02
C PRO A 7 71.63 -45.84 -30.73
N LEU A 8 70.38 -46.28 -30.92
CA LEU A 8 69.31 -45.41 -31.40
C LEU A 8 68.89 -44.50 -30.25
N GLU A 9 68.93 -43.19 -30.49
CA GLU A 9 68.47 -42.16 -29.56
C GLU A 9 66.97 -42.32 -29.29
N PRO A 10 66.50 -42.24 -28.03
CA PRO A 10 65.11 -42.50 -27.71
C PRO A 10 64.19 -41.47 -28.36
N LEU A 11 63.09 -41.96 -28.96
CA LEU A 11 62.07 -41.14 -29.60
C LEU A 11 61.44 -40.18 -28.57
N ILE A 12 61.76 -38.89 -28.65
CA ILE A 12 61.15 -37.86 -27.80
C ILE A 12 59.71 -37.64 -28.28
N ALA A 13 58.73 -38.10 -27.49
CA ALA A 13 57.32 -37.82 -27.76
C ALA A 13 57.02 -36.33 -27.48
N PRO A 14 56.20 -35.65 -28.31
CA PRO A 14 55.83 -34.27 -28.04
C PRO A 14 55.03 -34.19 -26.73
N PRO A 15 55.21 -33.14 -25.92
CA PRO A 15 54.37 -32.94 -24.74
C PRO A 15 52.89 -32.87 -25.16
N PRO A 16 51.97 -33.38 -24.33
CA PRO A 16 50.55 -33.39 -24.65
C PRO A 16 50.08 -31.96 -24.92
N VAL A 17 49.40 -31.77 -26.05
CA VAL A 17 48.75 -30.50 -26.39
C VAL A 17 47.84 -30.09 -25.24
N SER A 18 48.28 -29.08 -24.49
CA SER A 18 47.44 -28.38 -23.53
C SER A 18 46.23 -27.86 -24.31
N TRP A 19 45.04 -28.35 -23.96
CA TRP A 19 43.74 -28.12 -24.57
C TRP A 19 43.24 -26.65 -24.46
N TRP A 20 44.16 -25.69 -24.59
CA TRP A 20 43.96 -24.27 -24.39
C TRP A 20 44.39 -23.51 -25.66
N PRO A 21 43.71 -22.40 -26.03
CA PRO A 21 42.77 -21.64 -25.24
C PRO A 21 41.34 -22.08 -25.57
N LEU A 22 40.54 -22.34 -24.54
CA LEU A 22 39.09 -22.32 -24.70
C LEU A 22 38.78 -20.88 -25.11
N ALA A 23 38.55 -20.65 -26.41
CA ALA A 23 38.57 -19.32 -27.01
C ALA A 23 37.76 -18.34 -26.15
N PRO A 24 38.30 -17.15 -25.80
CA PRO A 24 37.69 -16.22 -24.84
C PRO A 24 36.23 -15.82 -25.14
N ILE A 25 35.79 -16.03 -26.37
CA ILE A 25 34.44 -15.77 -26.88
C ILE A 25 33.33 -16.54 -26.15
N TRP A 26 33.60 -17.72 -25.59
CA TRP A 26 32.58 -18.44 -24.80
C TRP A 26 32.20 -17.70 -23.52
N TRP A 27 33.14 -16.97 -22.92
CA TRP A 27 32.86 -16.14 -21.75
C TRP A 27 31.91 -15.00 -22.08
N ILE A 28 32.01 -14.44 -23.30
CA ILE A 28 31.07 -13.42 -23.78
C ILE A 28 29.67 -14.02 -23.93
N GLY A 29 29.56 -15.22 -24.50
CA GLY A 29 28.28 -15.93 -24.61
C GLY A 29 27.65 -16.21 -23.24
N ILE A 30 28.44 -16.70 -22.27
CA ILE A 30 27.98 -16.95 -20.91
C ILE A 30 27.57 -15.64 -20.22
N ALA A 31 28.36 -14.57 -20.38
CA ALA A 31 28.05 -13.26 -19.80
C ALA A 31 26.73 -12.70 -20.34
N ILE A 32 26.51 -12.78 -21.65
CA ILE A 32 25.25 -12.35 -22.28
C ILE A 32 24.07 -13.17 -21.75
N LEU A 33 24.22 -14.50 -21.69
CA LEU A 33 23.17 -15.38 -21.17
C LEU A 33 22.82 -15.04 -19.71
N LEU A 34 23.84 -14.80 -18.89
CA LEU A 34 23.67 -14.42 -17.49
C LEU A 34 22.98 -13.06 -17.35
N THR A 35 23.35 -12.07 -18.16
CA THR A 35 22.70 -10.75 -18.18
C THR A 35 21.23 -10.86 -18.54
N VAL A 36 20.88 -11.61 -19.60
CA VAL A 36 19.48 -11.84 -20.00
C VAL A 36 18.71 -12.53 -18.89
N PHE A 37 19.30 -13.52 -18.24
CA PHE A 37 18.67 -14.23 -17.13
C PHE A 37 18.40 -13.31 -15.93
N ILE A 38 19.35 -12.46 -15.55
CA ILE A 38 19.19 -11.48 -14.47
C ILE A 38 18.08 -10.47 -14.82
N ILE A 39 18.05 -9.96 -16.04
CA ILE A 39 17.01 -9.03 -16.50
C ILE A 39 15.63 -9.70 -16.43
N LEU A 40 15.52 -10.95 -16.87
CA LEU A 40 14.28 -11.72 -16.80
C LEU A 40 13.82 -11.92 -15.36
N LEU A 41 14.73 -12.28 -14.45
CA LEU A 41 14.42 -12.41 -13.03
C LEU A 41 13.94 -11.08 -12.45
N ILE A 42 14.65 -9.98 -12.69
CA ILE A 42 14.24 -8.65 -12.24
C ILE A 42 12.87 -8.29 -12.81
N TYR A 43 12.61 -8.57 -14.09
CA TYR A 43 11.32 -8.31 -14.72
C TYR A 43 10.20 -9.14 -14.07
N LEU A 44 10.41 -10.43 -13.82
CA LEU A 44 9.44 -11.31 -13.17
C LEU A 44 9.20 -10.93 -11.71
N PHE A 45 10.27 -10.63 -10.95
CA PHE A 45 10.18 -10.17 -9.57
C PHE A 45 9.48 -8.80 -9.50
N ARG A 46 9.84 -7.85 -10.36
CA ARG A 46 9.13 -6.57 -10.45
C ARG A 46 7.68 -6.77 -10.85
N HIS A 47 7.37 -7.63 -11.80
CA HIS A 47 6.00 -7.87 -12.22
C HIS A 47 5.17 -8.56 -11.12
N LYS A 48 5.76 -9.44 -10.31
CA LYS A 48 5.09 -10.03 -9.14
C LYS A 48 5.01 -9.10 -7.93
N PHE A 49 5.94 -8.17 -7.76
CA PHE A 49 5.98 -7.26 -6.60
C PHE A 49 5.20 -5.96 -6.87
N LEU A 50 5.23 -5.44 -8.10
CA LEU A 50 4.42 -4.27 -8.51
C LEU A 50 2.98 -4.62 -8.90
N ARG A 51 2.64 -5.90 -9.15
CA ARG A 51 1.23 -6.36 -9.23
C ARG A 51 0.62 -6.76 -7.89
N GLN A 52 1.37 -6.66 -6.79
CA GLN A 52 0.79 -6.66 -5.45
C GLN A 52 0.34 -5.24 -5.09
N GLN A 53 -0.49 -4.63 -5.93
CA GLN A 53 -1.58 -3.87 -5.36
C GLN A 53 -2.61 -4.92 -4.97
N PRO A 54 -2.68 -5.35 -3.70
CA PRO A 54 -3.79 -6.18 -3.29
C PRO A 54 -5.04 -5.38 -3.63
N LYS A 55 -5.80 -5.84 -4.63
CA LYS A 55 -7.24 -5.57 -4.65
C LYS A 55 -7.69 -5.89 -3.23
N PRO A 56 -8.17 -4.91 -2.44
CA PRO A 56 -8.62 -5.22 -1.11
C PRO A 56 -9.70 -6.29 -1.29
N PRO A 57 -9.57 -7.45 -0.62
CA PRO A 57 -10.60 -8.45 -0.70
C PRO A 57 -11.87 -7.75 -0.23
N VAL A 58 -12.92 -7.82 -1.05
CA VAL A 58 -14.24 -7.24 -0.77
C VAL A 58 -14.80 -7.71 0.59
N ILE A 59 -14.19 -8.73 1.19
CA ILE A 59 -14.45 -9.32 2.51
C ILE A 59 -13.94 -8.45 3.68
N ASP A 60 -12.97 -7.55 3.48
CA ASP A 60 -12.41 -6.70 4.57
C ASP A 60 -13.22 -5.44 4.86
N ILE A 61 -14.05 -4.98 3.92
CA ILE A 61 -14.77 -3.71 4.04
C ILE A 61 -15.74 -3.79 5.22
N ASP A 62 -16.45 -4.91 5.35
CA ASP A 62 -17.43 -5.10 6.43
C ASP A 62 -16.77 -5.22 7.80
N VAL A 63 -15.61 -5.88 7.90
CA VAL A 63 -14.85 -5.96 9.16
C VAL A 63 -14.38 -4.57 9.60
N ARG A 64 -13.91 -3.74 8.66
CA ARG A 64 -13.46 -2.37 8.94
C ARG A 64 -14.61 -1.44 9.28
N ARG A 65 -15.76 -1.57 8.60
CA ARG A 65 -17.01 -0.87 8.94
C ARG A 65 -17.45 -1.21 10.36
N GLN A 66 -17.49 -2.50 10.70
CA GLN A 66 -17.85 -2.96 12.03
C GLN A 66 -16.89 -2.45 13.10
N ALA A 67 -15.58 -2.44 12.82
CA ALA A 67 -14.59 -1.87 13.73
C ALA A 67 -14.81 -0.36 13.95
N ALA A 68 -15.07 0.39 12.88
CA ALA A 68 -15.34 1.82 12.98
C ALA A 68 -16.68 2.12 13.69
N LEU A 69 -17.72 1.30 13.48
CA LEU A 69 -18.97 1.42 14.24
C LEU A 69 -18.77 1.13 15.72
N LYS A 70 -17.92 0.15 16.08
CA LYS A 70 -17.55 -0.11 17.47
C LYS A 70 -16.81 1.08 18.09
N GLU A 71 -15.86 1.66 17.37
CA GLU A 71 -15.17 2.87 17.84
C GLU A 71 -16.13 4.06 17.98
N LEU A 72 -17.03 4.28 17.01
CA LEU A 72 -18.04 5.33 17.11
C LEU A 72 -18.95 5.13 18.34
N LYS A 73 -19.29 3.89 18.68
CA LYS A 73 -20.05 3.56 19.91
C LYS A 73 -19.24 3.75 21.19
N SER A 74 -17.92 3.70 21.11
CA SER A 74 -17.04 3.97 22.26
C SER A 74 -16.91 5.46 22.57
N PHE A 75 -17.16 6.34 21.59
CA PHE A 75 -17.16 7.78 21.81
C PHE A 75 -18.40 8.19 22.61
N GLU A 76 -18.19 8.54 23.87
CA GLU A 76 -19.24 9.04 24.75
C GLU A 76 -19.78 10.37 24.19
N LYS A 77 -21.10 10.45 24.00
CA LYS A 77 -21.74 11.68 23.51
C LYS A 77 -21.55 12.79 24.54
N PRO A 78 -20.92 13.93 24.19
CA PRO A 78 -20.59 14.99 25.13
C PRO A 78 -21.84 15.83 25.43
N TYR A 79 -22.82 15.23 26.11
CA TYR A 79 -23.98 15.95 26.61
C TYR A 79 -23.52 16.95 27.66
N GLN A 80 -23.77 18.25 27.42
CA GLN A 80 -23.42 19.36 28.32
C GLN A 80 -21.91 19.56 28.56
N LYS A 81 -21.03 18.91 27.78
CA LYS A 81 -19.57 19.02 27.85
C LYS A 81 -19.01 19.72 26.60
N PRO A 82 -17.77 20.22 26.62
CA PRO A 82 -17.10 20.75 25.43
C PRO A 82 -17.16 19.72 24.30
N THR A 83 -17.76 20.10 23.17
CA THR A 83 -18.03 19.17 22.07
C THR A 83 -16.85 19.07 21.10
N GLU A 84 -15.82 19.91 21.27
CA GLU A 84 -14.63 19.99 20.43
C GLU A 84 -13.87 18.66 20.32
N GLU A 85 -13.58 18.00 21.44
CA GLU A 85 -12.80 16.77 21.47
C GLU A 85 -13.53 15.63 20.74
N TRP A 86 -14.85 15.56 20.93
CA TRP A 86 -15.71 14.57 20.28
C TRP A 86 -15.79 14.80 18.76
N LEU A 87 -15.91 16.05 18.31
CA LEU A 87 -15.86 16.40 16.89
C LEU A 87 -14.51 16.07 16.26
N GLN A 88 -13.41 16.31 16.98
CA GLN A 88 -12.07 15.94 16.53
C GLN A 88 -11.91 14.42 16.40
N GLN A 89 -12.39 13.65 17.38
CA GLN A 89 -12.38 12.18 17.35
C GLN A 89 -13.17 11.64 16.16
N ILE A 90 -14.36 12.19 15.90
CA ILE A 90 -15.18 11.83 14.73
C ILE A 90 -14.45 12.15 13.43
N ASN A 91 -13.89 13.35 13.28
CA ASN A 91 -13.14 13.72 12.08
C ASN A 91 -11.92 12.83 11.85
N ALA A 92 -11.19 12.51 12.92
CA ALA A 92 -10.04 11.62 12.85
C ALA A 92 -10.46 10.21 12.39
N LEU A 93 -11.57 9.69 12.94
CA LEU A 93 -12.14 8.41 12.53
C LEU A 93 -12.52 8.41 11.04
N LEU A 94 -13.27 9.44 10.59
CA LEU A 94 -13.71 9.56 9.20
C LEU A 94 -12.52 9.70 8.24
N LYS A 95 -11.52 10.54 8.56
CA LYS A 95 -10.31 10.68 7.76
C LYS A 95 -9.54 9.37 7.67
N ARG A 96 -9.36 8.65 8.79
CA ARG A 96 -8.67 7.36 8.81
C ARG A 96 -9.41 6.32 7.96
N LEU A 97 -10.75 6.26 8.04
CA LEU A 97 -11.58 5.41 7.18
C LEU A 97 -11.38 5.74 5.70
N CYS A 98 -11.45 7.03 5.34
CA CYS A 98 -11.32 7.47 3.97
C CYS A 98 -9.93 7.16 3.40
N ILE A 99 -8.86 7.45 4.15
CA ILE A 99 -7.48 7.15 3.72
C ILE A 99 -7.29 5.65 3.50
N THR A 100 -7.89 4.82 4.36
CA THR A 100 -7.80 3.36 4.28
C THR A 100 -8.59 2.80 3.09
N HIS A 101 -9.74 3.41 2.76
CA HIS A 101 -10.64 2.92 1.70
C HIS A 101 -10.31 3.50 0.31
N TYR A 102 -9.88 4.76 0.25
CA TYR A 102 -9.61 5.51 -0.98
C TYR A 102 -8.14 5.94 -1.06
N ALA A 103 -7.21 4.98 -0.92
CA ALA A 103 -5.76 5.24 -0.89
C ALA A 103 -5.22 5.98 -2.14
N ASN A 104 -5.93 5.93 -3.27
CA ASN A 104 -5.57 6.63 -4.51
C ASN A 104 -6.05 8.09 -4.56
N GLU A 105 -6.93 8.50 -3.65
CA GLU A 105 -7.43 9.88 -3.60
C GLU A 105 -6.61 10.72 -2.63
N LYS A 106 -6.34 11.99 -2.99
CA LYS A 106 -5.53 12.93 -2.17
C LYS A 106 -6.30 13.45 -0.94
N ILE A 107 -6.88 12.56 -0.16
CA ILE A 107 -7.73 12.88 1.00
C ILE A 107 -6.98 13.69 2.06
N GLN A 108 -5.66 13.46 2.20
CA GLN A 108 -4.82 14.18 3.16
C GLN A 108 -4.80 15.70 2.94
N ILE A 109 -5.10 16.16 1.72
CA ILE A 109 -5.13 17.59 1.35
C ILE A 109 -6.54 18.17 1.56
N LEU A 110 -7.57 17.33 1.70
CA LEU A 110 -8.94 17.77 1.86
C LEU A 110 -9.18 18.27 3.30
N THR A 111 -9.45 19.57 3.40
CA THR A 111 -9.86 20.28 4.62
C THR A 111 -11.03 21.21 4.28
N GLY A 112 -11.74 21.71 5.28
CA GLY A 112 -12.86 22.64 5.07
C GLY A 112 -14.05 22.04 4.31
N GLN A 113 -14.68 22.89 3.51
CA GLN A 113 -15.77 22.54 2.61
C GLN A 113 -15.43 21.42 1.59
N PRO A 114 -14.22 21.39 0.97
CA PRO A 114 -13.80 20.26 0.13
C PRO A 114 -13.92 18.88 0.80
N TRP A 115 -13.66 18.79 2.11
CA TRP A 115 -13.80 17.56 2.86
C TRP A 115 -15.27 17.12 3.00
N LEU A 116 -16.18 18.05 3.33
CA LEU A 116 -17.62 17.75 3.39
C LEU A 116 -18.19 17.35 2.03
N ASN A 117 -17.75 18.03 0.96
CA ASN A 117 -18.13 17.70 -0.40
C ASN A 117 -17.70 16.29 -0.79
N PHE A 118 -16.50 15.88 -0.37
CA PHE A 118 -16.01 14.53 -0.58
C PHE A 118 -16.85 13.49 0.18
N LEU A 119 -17.13 13.70 1.47
CA LEU A 119 -17.95 12.78 2.26
C LEU A 119 -19.34 12.56 1.65
N ASP A 120 -19.98 13.65 1.21
CA ASP A 120 -21.29 13.60 0.55
C ASP A 120 -21.24 12.92 -0.82
N SER A 121 -20.16 13.10 -1.59
CA SER A 121 -19.98 12.41 -2.87
C SER A 121 -19.95 10.88 -2.74
N LYS A 122 -19.50 10.36 -1.59
CA LYS A 122 -19.43 8.92 -1.31
C LYS A 122 -20.72 8.37 -0.70
N CYS A 123 -21.53 9.19 -0.05
CA CYS A 123 -22.82 8.78 0.49
C CYS A 123 -23.77 9.99 0.59
N PRO A 124 -24.55 10.29 -0.48
CA PRO A 124 -25.49 11.41 -0.46
C PRO A 124 -26.65 11.19 0.51
N GLN A 125 -26.92 9.93 0.90
CA GLN A 125 -27.98 9.58 1.85
C GLN A 125 -27.66 9.98 3.30
N ALA A 126 -26.38 10.17 3.63
CA ALA A 126 -25.98 10.56 4.98
C ALA A 126 -26.13 12.07 5.26
N HIS A 127 -26.37 12.88 4.22
CA HIS A 127 -26.55 14.34 4.32
C HIS A 127 -25.47 15.06 5.15
N ILE A 128 -24.23 14.56 5.17
CA ILE A 128 -23.12 15.07 6.02
C ILE A 128 -22.83 16.55 5.77
N LYS A 129 -23.08 17.05 4.55
CA LYS A 129 -22.94 18.48 4.19
C LYS A 129 -23.72 19.44 5.07
N GLN A 130 -24.81 19.01 5.70
CA GLN A 130 -25.62 19.88 6.57
C GLN A 130 -24.91 20.25 7.89
N PHE A 131 -23.77 19.63 8.18
CA PHE A 131 -23.00 19.84 9.40
C PHE A 131 -21.66 20.53 9.12
N PRO A 132 -21.65 21.83 8.76
CA PRO A 132 -20.39 22.58 8.59
C PRO A 132 -19.57 22.64 9.88
N MET A 133 -20.25 22.54 11.03
CA MET A 133 -19.65 22.39 12.35
C MET A 133 -18.62 21.26 12.45
N LEU A 134 -18.69 20.23 11.59
CA LEU A 134 -17.71 19.14 11.61
C LEU A 134 -16.34 19.71 11.30
N VAL A 135 -16.25 20.71 10.43
CA VAL A 135 -14.96 21.22 9.97
C VAL A 135 -14.63 22.57 10.57
N ASP A 136 -15.63 23.44 10.68
CA ASP A 136 -15.44 24.81 11.13
C ASP A 136 -15.32 24.91 12.66
N ASN A 137 -15.99 24.01 13.40
CA ASN A 137 -16.07 24.08 14.87
C ASN A 137 -15.24 22.99 15.57
N ALA A 138 -14.62 22.05 14.85
CA ALA A 138 -13.73 21.06 15.47
C ALA A 138 -12.47 21.69 16.10
N TYR A 139 -12.13 22.93 15.73
CA TYR A 139 -10.96 23.66 16.25
C TYR A 139 -11.34 24.91 17.06
N GLN A 140 -12.62 25.14 17.32
CA GLN A 140 -13.07 26.25 18.15
C GLN A 140 -13.12 25.81 19.62
N ALA A 141 -12.35 26.50 20.46
CA ALA A 141 -12.30 26.25 21.88
C ALA A 141 -13.66 26.51 22.56
N ASN A 142 -14.11 25.59 23.41
CA ASN A 142 -15.34 25.69 24.22
C ASN A 142 -16.66 25.72 23.44
N TYR A 143 -16.72 25.09 22.26
CA TYR A 143 -17.98 24.96 21.53
C TYR A 143 -18.90 23.94 22.20
N CYS A 144 -20.09 24.39 22.62
CA CYS A 144 -21.14 23.54 23.18
C CYS A 144 -22.26 23.38 22.15
N MET A 145 -22.59 22.13 21.81
CA MET A 145 -23.71 21.83 20.92
C MET A 145 -24.96 21.45 21.69
N ASP A 146 -26.10 21.71 21.07
CA ASP A 146 -27.37 21.18 21.53
C ASP A 146 -27.40 19.65 21.37
N ASN A 147 -28.04 18.98 22.33
CA ASN A 147 -28.11 17.52 22.39
C ASN A 147 -28.80 16.94 21.15
N GLN A 148 -29.80 17.64 20.59
CA GLN A 148 -30.49 17.22 19.37
C GLN A 148 -29.55 17.24 18.16
N THR A 149 -28.65 18.23 18.07
CA THR A 149 -27.66 18.33 17.00
C THR A 149 -26.62 17.21 17.10
N ILE A 150 -26.20 16.87 18.33
CA ILE A 150 -25.28 15.76 18.62
C ILE A 150 -25.88 14.43 18.13
N ASP A 151 -27.15 14.17 18.46
CA ASP A 151 -27.83 12.94 18.06
C ASP A 151 -28.05 12.84 16.55
N ASN A 152 -28.44 13.93 15.90
CA ASN A 152 -28.61 13.99 14.45
C ASN A 152 -27.29 13.77 13.70
N LEU A 153 -26.19 14.38 14.19
CA LEU A 153 -24.87 14.17 13.63
C LEU A 153 -24.43 12.71 13.78
N TYR A 154 -24.60 12.13 14.97
CA TYR A 154 -24.26 10.74 15.25
C TYR A 154 -24.98 9.79 14.30
N SER A 155 -26.29 9.94 14.14
CA SER A 155 -27.10 9.11 13.22
C SER A 155 -26.64 9.26 11.76
N SER A 156 -26.25 10.47 11.36
CA SER A 156 -25.76 10.74 10.00
C SER A 156 -24.41 10.05 9.75
N ILE A 157 -23.51 10.07 10.74
CA ILE A 157 -22.21 9.38 10.66
C ILE A 157 -22.39 7.87 10.66
N GLU A 158 -23.27 7.32 11.50
CA GLU A 158 -23.58 5.89 11.51
C GLU A 158 -24.10 5.41 10.15
N THR A 159 -25.01 6.18 9.55
CA THR A 159 -25.53 5.93 8.20
C THR A 159 -24.40 5.96 7.17
N TRP A 160 -23.51 6.96 7.25
CA TRP A 160 -22.37 7.08 6.36
C TRP A 160 -21.41 5.89 6.47
N ILE A 161 -21.02 5.50 7.69
CA ILE A 161 -20.11 4.35 7.91
C ILE A 161 -20.75 3.06 7.37
N THR A 162 -22.06 2.92 7.48
CA THR A 162 -22.78 1.73 7.00
C THR A 162 -22.89 1.69 5.47
N HIS A 163 -23.10 2.84 4.82
CA HIS A 163 -23.47 2.91 3.40
C HIS A 163 -22.41 3.49 2.45
N HIS A 164 -21.24 3.95 2.94
CA HIS A 164 -20.19 4.48 2.05
C HIS A 164 -19.60 3.37 1.15
N VAL A 165 -19.48 3.64 -0.15
CA VAL A 165 -18.93 2.74 -1.19
C VAL A 165 -17.97 3.50 -2.11
#